data_AF-A0AA37GMR9-F1
#
_entry.id   AF-A0AA37GMR9-F1
#
_cell.length_a   1.000
_cell.length_b   1.000
_cell.length_c   1.000
_cell.angle_alpha   90.00
_cell.angle_beta   90.00
_cell.angle_gamma   90.00
#
_symmetry.space_group_name_H-M   'P 1'
#
loop_
_entity.id
_entity.type
_entity.pdbx_description
1 polymer ?
#
loop_
_entity_poly.entity_id
_entity_poly.type
_entity_poly.pdbx_seq_one_letter_code
_entity_poly.pdbx_strand_id
1 'polypeptide(L)'
;MERFITTVLIKLAESNTTVRRSMSSQTKSAIDSIERKTNAVMRSSIDVVTNWVTRSLASQKKFDFRPRDADLDSLQTATCLQISQFLSRVSKHAAQAVDGQNLEVWSSEVALAILALLFDHFKKFQVNATGGLMVAQDLSKYSSTLKEWSLAPDVETSAELLTDIGSLFIVGPEALREKSRTLAAGPSGQGKKLTKADFKAFVQRRDDASSVGIQSVLAGL
;
A
#
# COMPACT_ATOMS: atom_id res chain seq x y z
N MET A 1 -21.59 5.40 24.10
CA MET A 1 -22.33 6.65 24.38
C MET A 1 -23.65 6.70 23.62
N GLU A 2 -23.66 6.51 22.30
CA GLU A 2 -24.89 6.45 21.47
C GLU A 2 -25.98 5.54 22.05
N ARG A 3 -25.62 4.29 22.38
CA ARG A 3 -26.57 3.32 22.98
C ARG A 3 -27.24 3.84 24.26
N PHE A 4 -26.53 4.57 25.11
CA PHE A 4 -27.10 5.16 26.32
C PHE A 4 -28.10 6.28 25.96
N ILE A 5 -27.75 7.14 25.00
CA ILE A 5 -28.63 8.22 24.55
C ILE A 5 -29.92 7.63 23.96
N THR A 6 -29.81 6.65 23.08
CA THR A 6 -30.96 6.07 22.36
C THR A 6 -31.81 5.18 23.26
N THR A 7 -31.20 4.36 24.11
CA THR A 7 -31.94 3.39 24.94
C THR A 7 -32.43 3.98 26.26
N VAL A 8 -31.72 4.95 26.85
CA VAL A 8 -32.09 5.53 28.15
C VAL A 8 -32.68 6.93 27.96
N LEU A 9 -31.89 7.89 27.45
CA LEU A 9 -32.31 9.30 27.46
C LEU A 9 -33.52 9.57 26.58
N ILE A 10 -33.53 9.08 25.34
CA ILE A 10 -34.64 9.27 24.42
C ILE A 10 -35.91 8.57 24.92
N LYS A 11 -35.77 7.45 25.66
CA LYS A 11 -36.89 6.73 26.26
C LYS A 11 -37.55 7.47 27.43
N LEU A 12 -36.80 8.27 28.19
CA LEU A 12 -37.36 9.11 29.24
C LEU A 12 -38.31 10.20 28.69
N ALA A 13 -38.18 10.58 27.42
CA ALA A 13 -39.03 11.56 26.75
C ALA A 13 -40.23 10.92 26.00
N GLU A 14 -40.54 9.64 26.20
CA GLU A 14 -41.56 8.92 25.42
C GLU A 14 -42.96 9.53 25.55
N SER A 15 -43.28 10.11 26.70
CA SER A 15 -44.54 10.84 26.95
C SER A 15 -44.68 12.17 26.21
N ASN A 16 -43.58 12.73 25.68
CA ASN A 16 -43.57 14.00 24.95
C ASN A 16 -42.93 13.84 23.56
N THR A 17 -43.78 13.73 22.55
CA THR A 17 -43.35 13.46 21.16
C THR A 17 -42.47 14.55 20.58
N THR A 18 -42.71 15.82 20.91
CA THR A 18 -41.92 16.96 20.42
C THR A 18 -40.50 16.93 21.01
N VAL A 19 -40.40 16.75 22.33
CA VAL A 19 -39.10 16.66 23.03
C VAL A 19 -38.32 15.45 22.51
N ARG A 20 -38.96 14.29 22.39
CA ARG A 20 -38.34 13.07 21.85
C ARG A 20 -37.76 13.30 20.46
N ARG A 21 -38.53 13.90 19.54
CA ARG A 21 -38.06 14.20 18.17
C ARG A 21 -36.88 15.17 18.17
N SER A 22 -36.94 16.22 18.99
CA SER A 22 -35.85 17.19 19.14
C SER A 22 -34.57 16.51 19.65
N MET A 23 -34.67 15.66 20.68
CA MET A 23 -33.54 14.91 21.22
C MET A 23 -32.91 13.97 20.19
N SER A 24 -33.74 13.21 19.44
CA SER A 24 -33.24 12.35 18.36
C SER A 24 -32.53 13.14 17.27
N SER A 25 -33.10 14.28 16.84
CA SER A 25 -32.50 15.14 15.82
C SER A 25 -31.17 15.74 16.27
N GLN A 26 -31.11 16.25 17.51
CA GLN A 26 -29.89 16.82 18.07
C GLN A 26 -28.78 15.77 18.22
N THR A 27 -29.15 14.57 18.68
CA THR A 27 -28.22 13.43 18.82
C THR A 27 -27.62 13.07 17.46
N LYS A 28 -28.45 12.93 16.43
CA LYS A 28 -27.98 12.63 15.08
C LYS A 28 -27.02 13.71 14.55
N SER A 29 -27.41 14.98 14.67
CA SER A 29 -26.58 16.10 14.23
C SER A 29 -25.22 16.15 14.95
N ALA A 30 -25.21 15.86 16.27
CA ALA A 30 -23.99 15.80 17.06
C ALA A 30 -23.08 14.64 16.63
N ILE A 31 -23.63 13.44 16.43
CA ILE A 31 -22.89 12.27 15.94
C ILE A 31 -22.29 12.56 14.57
N ASP A 32 -23.10 13.03 13.61
CA ASP A 32 -22.64 13.37 12.27
C ASP A 32 -21.49 14.41 12.30
N SER A 33 -21.55 15.37 13.23
CA SER A 33 -20.52 16.40 13.40
C SER A 33 -19.22 15.81 13.94
N ILE A 34 -19.30 14.92 14.94
CA ILE A 34 -18.16 14.21 15.50
C ILE A 34 -17.52 13.32 14.44
N GLU A 35 -18.30 12.51 13.72
CA GLU A 35 -17.83 11.64 12.66
C GLU A 35 -17.10 12.41 11.56
N ARG A 36 -17.65 13.55 11.11
CA ARG A 36 -16.99 14.41 10.11
C ARG A 36 -15.62 14.88 10.58
N LYS A 37 -15.49 15.31 11.84
CA LYS A 37 -14.23 15.80 12.40
C LYS A 37 -13.24 14.65 12.59
N THR A 38 -13.68 13.52 13.12
CA THR A 38 -12.84 12.32 13.27
C THR A 38 -12.31 11.85 11.92
N ASN A 39 -13.17 11.74 10.91
CA ASN A 39 -12.78 11.37 9.55
C ASN A 39 -11.79 12.37 8.93
N ALA A 40 -11.92 13.68 9.22
CA ALA A 40 -10.95 14.67 8.76
C ALA A 40 -9.56 14.45 9.39
N VAL A 41 -9.49 14.16 10.70
CA VAL A 41 -8.23 13.85 11.39
C VAL A 41 -7.62 12.56 10.84
N MET A 42 -8.44 11.53 10.63
CA MET A 42 -7.99 10.25 10.06
C MET A 42 -7.42 10.40 8.65
N ARG A 43 -8.06 11.20 7.78
CA ARG A 43 -7.50 11.50 6.44
C ARG A 43 -6.21 12.28 6.53
N SER A 44 -6.14 13.29 7.38
CA SER A 44 -4.92 14.06 7.57
C SER A 44 -3.75 13.20 8.08
N SER A 45 -4.00 12.18 8.89
CA SER A 45 -2.94 11.25 9.32
C SER A 45 -2.45 10.38 8.17
N ILE A 46 -3.34 9.92 7.28
CA ILE A 46 -2.96 9.22 6.05
C ILE A 46 -2.09 10.12 5.17
N ASP A 47 -2.46 11.39 5.00
CA ASP A 47 -1.68 12.36 4.22
C ASP A 47 -0.27 12.54 4.80
N VAL A 48 -0.14 12.63 6.13
CA VAL A 48 1.17 12.76 6.78
C VAL A 48 2.05 11.52 6.52
N VAL A 49 1.48 10.32 6.66
CA VAL A 49 2.20 9.05 6.44
C VAL A 49 2.65 8.94 4.99
N THR A 50 1.73 9.17 4.03
CA THR A 50 2.02 9.08 2.59
C THR A 50 3.03 10.14 2.13
N ASN A 51 2.95 11.37 2.64
CA ASN A 51 3.93 12.41 2.34
C ASN A 51 5.33 12.07 2.86
N TRP A 52 5.42 11.50 4.07
CA TRP A 52 6.71 11.10 4.63
C TRP A 52 7.34 9.95 3.82
N VAL A 53 6.53 8.96 3.40
CA VAL A 53 7.01 7.86 2.54
C VAL A 53 7.43 8.39 1.17
N THR A 54 6.64 9.28 0.56
CA THR A 54 6.96 9.93 -0.72
C THR A 54 8.32 10.65 -0.65
N ARG A 55 8.55 11.43 0.41
CA ARG A 55 9.83 12.12 0.64
C ARG A 55 10.98 11.13 0.82
N SER A 56 10.76 10.04 1.54
CA SER A 56 11.78 9.03 1.79
C SER A 56 12.15 8.29 0.49
N LEU A 57 11.16 7.89 -0.31
CA LEU A 57 11.37 7.29 -1.64
C LEU A 57 12.12 8.25 -2.57
N ALA A 58 11.78 9.54 -2.57
CA ALA A 58 12.46 10.55 -3.37
C ALA A 58 13.95 10.75 -2.99
N SER A 59 14.35 10.36 -1.78
CA SER A 59 15.75 10.45 -1.34
C SER A 59 16.63 9.28 -1.81
N GLN A 60 16.02 8.23 -2.38
CA GLN A 60 16.75 7.05 -2.87
C GLN A 60 17.59 7.39 -4.10
N LYS A 61 18.85 6.92 -4.12
CA LYS A 61 19.79 7.28 -5.19
C LYS A 61 19.52 6.46 -6.44
N LYS A 62 19.65 7.11 -7.61
CA LYS A 62 19.38 6.47 -8.93
C LYS A 62 20.19 5.20 -9.20
N PHE A 63 21.35 5.03 -8.55
CA PHE A 63 22.24 3.89 -8.72
C PHE A 63 22.09 2.82 -7.62
N ASP A 64 21.16 2.98 -6.67
CA ASP A 64 20.98 2.01 -5.57
C ASP A 64 20.56 0.62 -6.08
N PHE A 65 19.91 0.53 -7.24
CA PHE A 65 19.58 -0.73 -7.91
C PHE A 65 20.47 -1.04 -9.11
N ARG A 66 21.62 -0.37 -9.23
CA ARG A 66 22.60 -0.64 -10.28
C ARG A 66 24.04 -0.63 -9.73
N PRO A 67 24.33 -1.44 -8.70
CA PRO A 67 25.67 -1.51 -8.09
C PRO A 67 26.71 -1.96 -9.11
N ARG A 68 27.90 -1.34 -9.06
CA ARG A 68 29.02 -1.66 -9.96
C ARG A 68 29.95 -2.74 -9.39
N ASP A 69 30.08 -2.76 -8.07
CA ASP A 69 30.95 -3.66 -7.34
C ASP A 69 30.11 -4.72 -6.62
N ALA A 70 30.60 -5.96 -6.61
CA ALA A 70 29.89 -7.12 -6.05
C ALA A 70 29.93 -7.20 -4.52
N ASP A 71 30.74 -6.37 -3.86
CA ASP A 71 30.80 -6.27 -2.41
C ASP A 71 29.63 -5.42 -1.89
N LEU A 72 28.47 -6.06 -1.78
CA LEU A 72 27.29 -5.51 -1.12
C LEU A 72 27.20 -6.04 0.31
N ASP A 73 27.33 -5.14 1.29
CA ASP A 73 27.14 -5.44 2.72
C ASP A 73 25.69 -5.85 3.05
N SER A 74 24.73 -5.39 2.25
CA SER A 74 23.30 -5.66 2.43
C SER A 74 22.57 -5.66 1.08
N LEU A 75 21.64 -6.58 0.92
CA LEU A 75 20.73 -6.60 -0.23
C LEU A 75 19.52 -5.67 -0.06
N GLN A 76 19.25 -5.18 1.16
CA GLN A 76 18.18 -4.24 1.44
C GLN A 76 18.71 -2.81 1.41
N THR A 77 18.01 -1.92 0.71
CA THR A 77 18.39 -0.51 0.66
C THR A 77 18.13 0.20 1.98
N ALA A 78 18.96 1.20 2.29
CA ALA A 78 18.75 2.04 3.47
C ALA A 78 17.37 2.71 3.46
N THR A 79 16.88 3.12 2.28
CA THR A 79 15.54 3.69 2.10
C THR A 79 14.45 2.70 2.48
N CYS A 80 14.55 1.43 2.04
CA CYS A 80 13.60 0.39 2.42
C CYS A 80 13.56 0.17 3.93
N LEU A 81 14.73 0.00 4.56
CA LEU A 81 14.81 -0.19 6.01
C LEU A 81 14.20 0.98 6.78
N GLN A 82 14.52 2.21 6.39
CA GLN A 82 13.98 3.42 7.00
C GLN A 82 12.44 3.49 6.87
N ILE A 83 11.90 3.19 5.69
CA ILE A 83 10.46 3.22 5.46
C ILE A 83 9.76 2.11 6.24
N SER A 84 10.28 0.87 6.21
CA SER A 84 9.70 -0.24 6.97
C SER A 84 9.68 0.04 8.47
N GLN A 85 10.77 0.57 9.04
CA GLN A 85 10.82 0.94 10.46
C GLN A 85 9.83 2.06 10.82
N PHE A 86 9.62 3.02 9.92
CA PHE A 86 8.60 4.04 10.11
C PHE A 86 7.19 3.44 10.07
N LEU A 87 6.89 2.60 9.08
CA LEU A 87 5.59 1.95 8.94
C LEU A 87 5.26 1.05 10.13
N SER A 88 6.21 0.28 10.67
CA SER A 88 6.00 -0.50 11.90
C SER A 88 5.68 0.36 13.12
N ARG A 89 6.22 1.60 13.20
CA ARG A 89 5.85 2.54 14.27
C ARG A 89 4.45 3.11 14.04
N VAL A 90 4.10 3.41 12.80
CA VAL A 90 2.77 3.91 12.41
C VAL A 90 1.70 2.89 12.79
N SER A 91 1.85 1.61 12.43
CA SER A 91 0.87 0.57 12.77
C SER A 91 0.69 0.42 14.27
N LYS A 92 1.79 0.41 15.03
CA LYS A 92 1.76 0.33 16.49
C LYS A 92 0.99 1.48 17.12
N HIS A 93 1.22 2.71 16.66
CA HIS A 93 0.51 3.88 17.19
C HIS A 93 -0.95 3.92 16.74
N ALA A 94 -1.24 3.50 15.51
CA ALA A 94 -2.61 3.41 15.00
C ALA A 94 -3.44 2.42 15.82
N ALA A 95 -2.89 1.23 16.11
CA ALA A 95 -3.55 0.21 16.93
C ALA A 95 -3.79 0.64 18.39
N GLN A 96 -3.09 1.67 18.87
CA GLN A 96 -3.33 2.28 20.19
C GLN A 96 -4.41 3.37 20.15
N ALA A 97 -4.64 3.99 18.99
CA ALA A 97 -5.53 5.13 18.84
C ALA A 97 -6.91 4.75 18.25
N VAL A 98 -6.97 3.65 17.48
CA VAL A 98 -8.13 3.22 16.71
C VAL A 98 -8.29 1.71 16.87
N ASP A 99 -9.52 1.23 16.98
CA ASP A 99 -9.85 -0.16 17.25
C ASP A 99 -10.82 -0.76 16.21
N GLY A 100 -10.92 -2.09 16.25
CA GLY A 100 -11.87 -2.87 15.46
C GLY A 100 -11.88 -2.56 13.97
N GLN A 101 -13.08 -2.45 13.41
CA GLN A 101 -13.27 -2.20 11.97
C GLN A 101 -12.67 -0.86 11.51
N ASN A 102 -12.65 0.15 12.37
CA ASN A 102 -12.10 1.45 12.01
C ASN A 102 -10.57 1.37 11.81
N LEU A 103 -9.89 0.56 12.63
CA LEU A 103 -8.46 0.31 12.46
C LEU A 103 -8.20 -0.44 11.15
N GLU A 104 -9.01 -1.45 10.83
CA GLU A 104 -8.88 -2.21 9.59
C GLU A 104 -9.04 -1.33 8.35
N VAL A 105 -10.09 -0.50 8.32
CA VAL A 105 -10.36 0.41 7.20
C VAL A 105 -9.23 1.42 7.04
N TRP A 106 -8.81 2.07 8.13
CA TRP A 106 -7.73 3.05 8.09
C TRP A 106 -6.39 2.42 7.66
N SER A 107 -6.06 1.26 8.23
CA SER A 107 -4.83 0.52 7.89
C SER A 107 -4.82 0.11 6.42
N SER A 108 -5.98 -0.33 5.91
CA SER A 108 -6.18 -0.70 4.52
C SER A 108 -6.01 0.48 3.57
N GLU A 109 -6.59 1.65 3.90
CA GLU A 109 -6.41 2.88 3.12
C GLU A 109 -4.94 3.32 3.06
N VAL A 110 -4.24 3.30 4.20
CA VAL A 110 -2.80 3.61 4.26
C VAL A 110 -2.00 2.62 3.40
N ALA A 111 -2.23 1.32 3.58
CA ALA A 111 -1.50 0.28 2.86
C ALA A 111 -1.68 0.42 1.35
N LEU A 112 -2.91 0.64 0.87
CA LEU A 112 -3.18 0.87 -0.57
C LEU A 112 -2.45 2.11 -1.10
N ALA A 113 -2.43 3.20 -0.35
CA ALA A 113 -1.71 4.40 -0.74
C ALA A 113 -0.18 4.16 -0.81
N ILE A 114 0.39 3.42 0.15
CA ILE A 114 1.81 3.04 0.12
C ILE A 114 2.11 2.12 -1.06
N LEU A 115 1.27 1.12 -1.33
CA LEU A 115 1.42 0.23 -2.47
C LEU A 115 1.47 1.00 -3.80
N ALA A 116 0.58 1.97 -3.98
CA ALA A 116 0.60 2.84 -5.16
C ALA A 116 1.92 3.61 -5.29
N LEU A 117 2.41 4.22 -4.20
CA LEU A 117 3.69 4.93 -4.18
C LEU A 117 4.87 4.00 -4.53
N LEU A 118 4.89 2.79 -3.99
CA LEU A 118 5.93 1.80 -4.27
C LEU A 118 5.89 1.34 -5.73
N PHE A 119 4.72 1.01 -6.26
CA PHE A 119 4.59 0.60 -7.66
C PHE A 119 5.10 1.67 -8.62
N ASP A 120 4.77 2.94 -8.39
CA ASP A 120 5.27 4.03 -9.22
C ASP A 120 6.75 4.32 -9.02
N HIS A 121 7.28 4.08 -7.82
CA HIS A 121 8.70 4.23 -7.51
C HIS A 121 9.56 3.24 -8.29
N PHE A 122 9.25 1.95 -8.22
CA PHE A 122 10.06 0.90 -8.85
C PHE A 122 10.02 0.92 -10.39
N LYS A 123 9.05 1.61 -11.00
CA LYS A 123 9.04 1.88 -12.46
C LYS A 123 10.08 2.91 -12.92
N LYS A 124 10.75 3.62 -12.01
CA LYS A 124 11.64 4.76 -12.33
C LYS A 124 13.13 4.40 -12.35
N PHE A 125 13.54 3.27 -11.79
CA PHE A 125 14.95 2.90 -11.66
C PHE A 125 15.41 2.00 -12.80
N GLN A 126 16.68 2.09 -13.16
CA GLN A 126 17.34 1.09 -14.02
C GLN A 126 17.99 0.05 -13.13
N VAL A 127 17.84 -1.22 -13.48
CA VAL A 127 18.13 -2.35 -12.60
C VAL A 127 19.04 -3.36 -13.30
N ASN A 128 20.24 -3.59 -12.76
CA ASN A 128 21.11 -4.67 -13.22
C ASN A 128 20.82 -5.99 -12.50
N ALA A 129 21.51 -7.08 -12.86
CA ALA A 129 21.26 -8.40 -12.29
C ALA A 129 21.32 -8.42 -10.74
N THR A 130 22.36 -7.84 -10.16
CA THR A 130 22.52 -7.73 -8.69
C THR A 130 21.44 -6.83 -8.09
N GLY A 131 21.16 -5.69 -8.71
CA GLY A 131 20.09 -4.79 -8.30
C GLY A 131 18.70 -5.43 -8.36
N GLY A 132 18.48 -6.41 -9.24
CA GLY A 132 17.24 -7.18 -9.29
C GLY A 132 17.01 -7.96 -8.00
N LEU A 133 18.08 -8.53 -7.43
CA LEU A 133 18.02 -9.18 -6.11
C LEU A 133 17.69 -8.17 -5.01
N MET A 134 18.27 -6.96 -5.07
CA MET A 134 17.98 -5.90 -4.11
C MET A 134 16.53 -5.43 -4.18
N VAL A 135 15.99 -5.21 -5.39
CA VAL A 135 14.57 -4.89 -5.60
C VAL A 135 13.67 -5.98 -5.03
N ALA A 136 13.99 -7.25 -5.27
CA ALA A 136 13.21 -8.37 -4.73
C ALA A 136 13.22 -8.39 -3.19
N GLN A 137 14.37 -8.12 -2.56
CA GLN A 137 14.49 -8.05 -1.10
C GLN A 137 13.75 -6.85 -0.50
N ASP A 138 13.85 -5.67 -1.13
CA ASP A 138 13.11 -4.48 -0.71
C ASP A 138 11.60 -4.70 -0.80
N LEU A 139 11.10 -5.22 -1.92
CA LEU A 139 9.68 -5.49 -2.13
C LEU A 139 9.13 -6.57 -1.18
N SER A 140 9.90 -7.62 -0.92
CA SER A 140 9.57 -8.64 0.08
C SER A 140 9.51 -8.05 1.50
N LYS A 141 10.42 -7.13 1.83
CA LYS A 141 10.42 -6.45 3.13
C LYS A 141 9.23 -5.50 3.29
N TYR A 142 8.86 -4.74 2.25
CA TYR A 142 7.63 -3.95 2.27
C TYR A 142 6.38 -4.82 2.42
N SER A 143 6.30 -5.93 1.67
CA SER A 143 5.18 -6.87 1.75
C SER A 143 5.01 -7.41 3.17
N SER A 144 6.09 -7.93 3.77
CA SER A 144 6.05 -8.45 5.15
C SER A 144 5.71 -7.37 6.18
N THR A 145 6.24 -6.16 6.04
CA THR A 145 5.93 -5.04 6.94
C THR A 145 4.44 -4.67 6.90
N LEU A 146 3.83 -4.66 5.72
CA LEU A 146 2.40 -4.32 5.58
C LEU A 146 1.49 -5.46 6.08
N LYS A 147 1.88 -6.72 5.89
CA LYS A 147 1.11 -7.88 6.37
C LYS A 147 1.02 -8.01 7.90
N GLU A 148 1.87 -7.29 8.64
CA GLU A 148 1.77 -7.22 10.11
C GLU A 148 0.59 -6.34 10.58
N TRP A 149 -0.06 -5.61 9.68
CA TRP A 149 -1.16 -4.69 9.99
C TRP A 149 -2.50 -5.43 9.98
N SER A 150 -3.51 -4.86 10.64
CA SER A 150 -4.89 -5.33 10.50
C SER A 150 -5.45 -4.82 9.17
N LEU A 151 -5.43 -5.66 8.13
CA LEU A 151 -5.84 -5.30 6.78
C LEU A 151 -7.08 -6.08 6.35
N ALA A 152 -7.85 -5.50 5.44
CA ALA A 152 -8.87 -6.25 4.72
C ALA A 152 -8.20 -7.34 3.85
N PRO A 153 -8.80 -8.54 3.69
CA PRO A 153 -8.16 -9.66 2.98
C PRO A 153 -7.74 -9.35 1.53
N ASP A 154 -8.48 -8.50 0.83
CA ASP A 154 -8.14 -8.08 -0.53
C ASP A 154 -6.93 -7.12 -0.59
N VAL A 155 -6.69 -6.37 0.49
CA VAL A 155 -5.51 -5.50 0.63
C VAL A 155 -4.27 -6.31 1.01
N GLU A 156 -4.41 -7.35 1.84
CA GLU A 156 -3.31 -8.30 2.08
C GLU A 156 -2.84 -8.96 0.78
N THR A 157 -3.79 -9.40 -0.04
CA THR A 157 -3.51 -9.96 -1.37
C THR A 157 -2.81 -8.92 -2.27
N SER A 158 -3.21 -7.65 -2.18
CA SER A 158 -2.57 -6.57 -2.93
C SER A 158 -1.13 -6.30 -2.46
N ALA A 159 -0.84 -6.50 -1.17
CA ALA A 159 0.51 -6.39 -0.62
C ALA A 159 1.42 -7.56 -1.04
N GLU A 160 0.85 -8.74 -1.30
CA GLU A 160 1.59 -9.89 -1.84
C GLU A 160 2.12 -9.63 -3.25
N LEU A 161 1.37 -8.84 -4.03
CA LEU A 161 1.75 -8.48 -5.40
C LEU A 161 3.13 -7.80 -5.48
N LEU A 162 3.59 -7.14 -4.40
CA LEU A 162 4.95 -6.61 -4.33
C LEU A 162 6.01 -7.69 -4.56
N THR A 163 5.85 -8.86 -3.97
CA THR A 163 6.79 -9.98 -4.11
C THR A 163 6.77 -10.52 -5.53
N ASP A 164 5.59 -10.61 -6.14
CA ASP A 164 5.44 -10.99 -7.54
C ASP A 164 6.14 -10.00 -8.48
N ILE A 165 6.03 -8.69 -8.22
CA ILE A 165 6.75 -7.67 -8.99
C ILE A 165 8.25 -7.80 -8.79
N GLY A 166 8.72 -8.06 -7.57
CA GLY A 166 10.13 -8.31 -7.29
C GLY A 166 10.69 -9.47 -8.12
N SER A 167 9.90 -10.53 -8.29
CA SER A 167 10.28 -11.67 -9.12
C SER A 167 10.53 -11.29 -10.59
N LEU A 168 9.89 -10.24 -11.12
CA LEU A 168 10.05 -9.82 -12.52
C LEU A 168 11.47 -9.32 -12.83
N PHE A 169 12.20 -8.85 -11.82
CA PHE A 169 13.57 -8.34 -11.97
C PHE A 169 14.65 -9.42 -11.91
N ILE A 170 14.31 -10.63 -11.46
CA ILE A 170 15.29 -11.70 -11.21
C ILE A 170 15.12 -12.90 -12.15
N VAL A 171 13.91 -13.15 -12.67
CA VAL A 171 13.64 -14.35 -13.47
C VAL A 171 14.07 -14.20 -14.94
N GLY A 172 14.36 -15.32 -15.59
CA GLY A 172 14.70 -15.37 -17.02
C GLY A 172 13.48 -15.19 -17.95
N PRO A 173 13.70 -15.10 -19.28
CA PRO A 173 12.65 -14.83 -20.26
C PRO A 173 11.53 -15.89 -20.29
N GLU A 174 11.84 -17.17 -20.09
CA GLU A 174 10.82 -18.23 -20.05
C GLU A 174 9.81 -18.03 -18.91
N ALA A 175 10.30 -17.72 -17.71
CA ALA A 175 9.47 -17.45 -16.55
C ALA A 175 8.68 -16.14 -16.69
N LEU A 176 9.27 -15.11 -17.33
CA LEU A 176 8.52 -13.89 -17.69
C LEU A 176 7.39 -14.21 -18.66
N ARG A 177 7.61 -15.11 -19.63
CA ARG A 177 6.58 -15.54 -20.59
C ARG A 177 5.43 -16.25 -19.88
N GLU A 178 5.70 -17.11 -18.91
CA GLU A 178 4.65 -17.72 -18.08
C GLU A 178 3.87 -16.66 -17.30
N LYS A 179 4.56 -15.76 -16.58
CA LYS A 179 3.90 -14.68 -15.83
C LYS A 179 3.09 -13.74 -16.72
N SER A 180 3.46 -13.57 -17.99
CA SER A 180 2.71 -12.74 -18.94
C SER A 180 1.34 -13.34 -19.31
N ARG A 181 1.18 -14.67 -19.23
CA ARG A 181 -0.08 -15.35 -19.55
C ARG A 181 -1.16 -15.16 -18.48
N THR A 182 -0.75 -14.93 -17.24
CA THR A 182 -1.66 -14.80 -16.09
C THR A 182 -2.06 -13.35 -15.78
N LEU A 183 -1.64 -12.39 -16.61
CA LEU A 183 -1.93 -10.96 -16.45
C LEU A 183 -3.41 -10.66 -16.65
N ALA A 184 -3.92 -9.70 -15.87
CA ALA A 184 -5.30 -9.26 -16.01
C ALA A 184 -5.47 -8.34 -17.23
N ALA A 185 -6.59 -8.51 -17.95
CA ALA A 185 -7.09 -7.53 -18.89
C ALA A 185 -7.99 -6.53 -18.13
N GLY A 186 -7.48 -5.35 -17.81
CA GLY A 186 -8.25 -4.32 -17.09
C GLY A 186 -7.42 -3.07 -16.78
N PRO A 187 -8.07 -1.96 -16.37
CA PRO A 187 -7.39 -0.70 -16.03
C PRO A 187 -6.45 -0.87 -14.82
N SER A 188 -5.33 -0.14 -14.85
CA SER A 188 -4.29 -0.16 -13.82
C SER A 188 -4.74 0.52 -12.52
N GLY A 189 -4.20 0.06 -11.38
CA GLY A 189 -4.19 0.83 -10.13
C GLY A 189 -5.06 0.33 -8.97
N GLN A 190 -5.78 -0.80 -9.08
CA GLN A 190 -6.62 -1.31 -7.98
C GLN A 190 -5.99 -2.44 -7.15
N GLY A 191 -4.67 -2.63 -7.18
CA GLY A 191 -3.96 -3.59 -6.31
C GLY A 191 -4.26 -5.08 -6.53
N LYS A 192 -5.36 -5.42 -7.22
CA LYS A 192 -5.85 -6.80 -7.33
C LYS A 192 -5.02 -7.67 -8.27
N LYS A 193 -4.53 -7.13 -9.39
CA LYS A 193 -3.71 -7.85 -10.39
C LYS A 193 -2.80 -6.90 -11.18
N LEU A 194 -1.65 -7.40 -11.61
CA LEU A 194 -0.73 -6.67 -12.48
C LEU A 194 -1.30 -6.57 -13.90
N THR A 195 -1.31 -5.37 -14.47
CA THR A 195 -1.75 -5.14 -15.86
C THR A 195 -0.63 -5.42 -16.85
N LYS A 196 -0.97 -5.63 -18.12
CA LYS A 196 0.02 -5.74 -19.21
C LYS A 196 0.92 -4.49 -19.32
N ALA A 197 0.35 -3.31 -19.12
CA ALA A 197 1.10 -2.05 -19.17
C ALA A 197 2.11 -1.95 -18.02
N ASP A 198 1.69 -2.28 -16.79
CA ASP A 198 2.57 -2.27 -15.62
C ASP A 198 3.65 -3.34 -15.73
N PHE A 199 3.31 -4.57 -16.15
CA PHE A 199 4.27 -5.63 -16.41
C PHE A 199 5.36 -5.17 -17.40
N LYS A 200 4.94 -4.60 -18.53
CA LYS A 200 5.87 -4.04 -19.52
C LYS A 200 6.75 -2.95 -18.92
N ALA A 201 6.18 -2.04 -18.13
CA ALA A 201 6.91 -0.95 -17.50
C ALA A 201 8.01 -1.44 -16.54
N PHE A 202 7.72 -2.46 -15.72
CA PHE A 202 8.71 -3.07 -14.82
C PHE A 202 9.80 -3.83 -15.59
N VAL A 203 9.45 -4.66 -16.56
CA VAL A 203 10.43 -5.45 -17.32
C VAL A 203 11.37 -4.54 -18.14
N GLN A 204 10.86 -3.42 -18.67
CA GLN A 204 11.67 -2.41 -19.38
C GLN A 204 12.70 -1.69 -18.50
N ARG A 205 12.63 -1.81 -17.18
CA ARG A 205 13.61 -1.23 -16.27
C ARG A 205 14.85 -2.10 -16.05
N ARG A 206 14.86 -3.33 -16.54
CA ARG A 206 16.03 -4.20 -16.46
C ARG A 206 17.09 -3.79 -17.47
N ASP A 207 18.36 -3.87 -17.09
CA ASP A 207 19.49 -3.60 -17.99
C ASP A 207 19.54 -4.56 -19.18
N ASP A 208 19.06 -5.81 -19.00
CA ASP A 208 18.98 -6.82 -20.05
C ASP A 208 17.68 -6.72 -20.89
N ALA A 209 16.85 -5.69 -20.69
CA ALA A 209 15.56 -5.56 -21.37
C ALA A 209 15.68 -5.53 -22.90
N SER A 210 16.79 -5.08 -23.46
CA SER A 210 17.06 -5.07 -24.91
C SER A 210 17.52 -6.43 -25.46
N SER A 211 17.70 -7.45 -24.61
CA SER A 211 18.05 -8.80 -25.05
C SER A 211 16.94 -9.43 -25.88
N VAL A 212 17.32 -10.27 -26.85
CA VAL A 212 16.38 -10.93 -27.78
C VAL A 212 15.31 -11.72 -27.03
N GLY A 213 15.70 -12.44 -25.97
CA GLY A 213 14.77 -13.22 -25.15
C GLY A 213 13.69 -12.36 -24.49
N ILE A 214 14.08 -11.22 -23.89
CA ILE A 214 13.12 -10.33 -23.22
C ILE A 214 12.28 -9.57 -24.23
N GLN A 215 12.85 -9.10 -25.34
CA GLN A 215 12.10 -8.45 -26.41
C GLN A 215 11.04 -9.37 -27.02
N SER A 216 11.33 -10.67 -27.17
CA SER A 216 10.33 -11.68 -27.59
C SER A 216 9.16 -11.80 -26.62
N VAL A 217 9.41 -11.72 -25.30
CA VAL A 217 8.34 -11.71 -24.29
C VAL A 217 7.52 -10.43 -24.40
N LEU A 218 8.17 -9.28 -24.49
CA LEU A 218 7.49 -7.97 -24.56
C LEU A 218 6.68 -7.78 -25.85
N ALA A 219 7.11 -8.37 -26.97
CA ALA A 219 6.38 -8.37 -28.23
C ALA A 219 5.15 -9.28 -28.22
N GLY A 220 5.12 -10.29 -27.33
CA GLY A 220 4.01 -11.23 -27.19
C GLY A 220 2.91 -10.80 -26.21
N LEU A 221 3.02 -9.62 -25.59
CA LEU A 221 2.04 -9.07 -24.65
C LEU A 221 0.78 -8.54 -25.32
#